data_AF-A0A7C8B4Z2-F1
#
_entry.id   AF-A0A7C8B4Z2-F1
#
_cell.length_a   1.000
_cell.length_b   1.000
_cell.length_c   1.000
_cell.angle_alpha   90.00
_cell.angle_beta   90.00
_cell.angle_gamma   90.00
#
_symmetry.space_group_name_H-M   'P 1'
#
loop_
_entity.id
_entity.type
_entity.pdbx_description
1 polymer ?
#
loop_
_entity_poly.entity_id
_entity_poly.type
_entity_poly.pdbx_seq_one_letter_code
_entity_poly.pdbx_strand_id
1 'polypeptide(L)'
;MEDIRDNDQEQQRPLAMTLLAGLYLFFFLLTVSSFGQPYPLLGVLYQGREAEALVFVDSLLCLYLFLGVVKRQRLTWYLLLGYNLFELANTILNLVSISAAELRAVVGETVDPQELLTGNLTVIVFILLLSAVIIRHRSAFINRSRYLFFN
;
A
#
# COMPACT_ATOMS: atom_id res chain seq x y z
N MET A 1 13.75 46.90 -12.61
CA MET A 1 13.78 46.38 -11.22
C MET A 1 12.93 45.13 -11.24
N GLU A 2 13.55 44.07 -11.73
CA GLU A 2 12.92 43.02 -12.52
C GLU A 2 13.79 41.78 -12.32
N ASP A 3 13.72 41.15 -11.13
CA ASP A 3 14.40 39.87 -10.88
C ASP A 3 14.06 39.18 -9.53
N ILE A 4 12.84 39.30 -8.98
CA ILE A 4 12.49 38.65 -7.69
C ILE A 4 11.11 37.96 -7.70
N ARG A 5 10.61 37.49 -8.85
CA ARG A 5 9.30 36.79 -8.90
C ARG A 5 9.28 35.45 -9.63
N ASP A 6 10.43 34.94 -10.05
CA ASP A 6 10.51 33.65 -10.77
C ASP A 6 10.99 32.46 -9.91
N ASN A 7 11.21 32.65 -8.59
CA ASN A 7 11.72 31.58 -7.73
C ASN A 7 10.67 30.93 -6.81
N ASP A 8 9.42 31.41 -6.81
CA ASP A 8 8.33 30.82 -6.01
C ASP A 8 7.53 29.74 -6.77
N GLN A 9 7.98 29.39 -7.98
CA GLN A 9 7.42 28.30 -8.78
C GLN A 9 8.30 27.04 -8.75
N GLU A 10 9.04 26.80 -7.64
CA GLU A 10 9.33 25.44 -7.17
C GLU A 10 8.02 24.75 -6.74
N GLN A 11 7.10 24.59 -7.68
CA GLN A 11 6.18 23.47 -7.84
C GLN A 11 5.76 22.81 -6.51
N GLN A 12 5.13 23.60 -5.63
CA GLN A 12 4.64 23.17 -4.32
C GLN A 12 4.08 21.76 -4.45
N ARG A 13 4.71 20.79 -3.77
CA ARG A 13 4.21 19.42 -3.84
C ARG A 13 2.78 19.44 -3.33
N PRO A 14 1.78 19.07 -4.14
CA PRO A 14 0.40 19.11 -3.69
C PRO A 14 0.32 18.25 -2.43
N LEU A 15 -0.28 18.78 -1.37
CA LEU A 15 -0.30 18.17 -0.04
C LEU A 15 -0.73 16.69 -0.10
N ALA A 16 -1.65 16.36 -1.03
CA ALA A 16 -2.07 15.00 -1.33
C ALA A 16 -0.92 14.04 -1.70
N MET A 17 0.10 14.48 -2.45
CA MET A 17 1.27 13.65 -2.80
C MET A 17 2.19 13.42 -1.61
N THR A 18 2.34 14.40 -0.73
CA THR A 18 3.11 14.24 0.51
C THR A 18 2.40 13.27 1.46
N LEU A 19 1.08 13.39 1.59
CA LEU A 19 0.28 12.44 2.36
C LEU A 19 0.34 11.03 1.76
N LEU A 20 0.25 10.91 0.42
CA LEU A 20 0.34 9.62 -0.27
C LEU A 20 1.71 8.98 -0.02
N ALA A 21 2.79 9.74 -0.12
CA ALA A 21 4.13 9.26 0.20
C ALA A 21 4.22 8.80 1.67
N GLY A 22 3.72 9.62 2.60
CA GLY A 22 3.68 9.27 4.02
C GLY A 22 2.89 7.98 4.29
N LEU A 23 1.77 7.79 3.59
CA LEU A 23 0.93 6.61 3.75
C LEU A 23 1.60 5.34 3.23
N TYR A 24 2.23 5.36 2.05
CA TYR A 24 2.96 4.19 1.55
C TYR A 24 4.23 3.89 2.35
N LEU A 25 4.86 4.92 2.94
CA LEU A 25 5.93 4.71 3.93
C LEU A 25 5.39 4.05 5.20
N PHE A 26 4.22 4.48 5.68
CA PHE A 26 3.56 3.86 6.81
C PHE A 26 3.19 2.40 6.54
N PHE A 27 2.64 2.10 5.35
CA PHE A 27 2.38 0.72 4.92
C PHE A 27 3.66 -0.12 4.88
N PHE A 28 4.74 0.41 4.31
CA PHE A 28 6.04 -0.25 4.34
C PHE A 28 6.46 -0.59 5.78
N LEU A 29 6.35 0.36 6.72
CA LEU A 29 6.71 0.14 8.11
C LEU A 29 5.81 -0.90 8.78
N LEU A 30 4.50 -0.88 8.51
CA LEU A 30 3.57 -1.88 9.00
C LEU A 30 3.92 -3.27 8.47
N THR A 31 4.16 -3.42 7.17
CA THR A 31 4.55 -4.70 6.56
C THR A 31 5.87 -5.20 7.13
N VAL A 32 6.88 -4.34 7.30
CA VAL A 32 8.15 -4.76 7.92
C VAL A 32 7.93 -5.17 9.39
N SER A 33 7.04 -4.51 10.11
CA SER A 33 6.74 -4.85 11.51
C SER A 33 6.01 -6.19 11.68
N SER A 34 5.36 -6.70 10.62
CA SER A 34 4.72 -8.02 10.63
C SER A 34 5.68 -9.16 10.26
N PHE A 35 6.98 -8.89 10.15
CA PHE A 35 7.97 -9.94 9.90
C PHE A 35 7.95 -11.02 10.99
N GLY A 36 7.91 -12.29 10.58
CA GLY A 36 7.78 -13.44 11.48
C GLY A 36 6.34 -13.75 11.93
N GLN A 37 5.36 -12.94 11.53
CA GLN A 37 3.93 -13.24 11.73
C GLN A 37 3.38 -14.06 10.55
N PRO A 38 2.29 -14.82 10.75
CA PRO A 38 1.56 -15.46 9.66
C PRO A 38 1.10 -14.43 8.63
N TYR A 39 1.27 -14.75 7.34
CA TYR A 39 0.93 -13.84 6.24
C TYR A 39 -0.26 -14.39 5.44
N PRO A 40 -1.42 -13.71 5.45
CA PRO A 40 -2.60 -14.15 4.73
C PRO A 40 -2.55 -13.69 3.26
N LEU A 41 -2.49 -14.65 2.34
CA LEU A 41 -2.43 -14.38 0.91
C LEU A 41 -3.40 -15.29 0.13
N LEU A 42 -4.30 -14.66 -0.63
CA LEU A 42 -5.27 -15.28 -1.53
C LEU A 42 -6.09 -16.40 -0.85
N GLY A 43 -6.49 -16.16 0.40
CA GLY A 43 -7.29 -17.11 1.18
C GLY A 43 -6.49 -18.21 1.88
N VAL A 44 -5.16 -18.17 1.81
CA VAL A 44 -4.26 -19.13 2.46
C VAL A 44 -3.39 -18.42 3.48
N LEU A 45 -3.27 -19.00 4.67
CA LEU A 45 -2.42 -18.46 5.74
C LEU A 45 -1.03 -19.11 5.67
N TYR A 46 -0.05 -18.37 5.20
CA TYR A 46 1.34 -18.83 5.11
C TYR A 46 2.05 -18.65 6.46
N GLN A 47 3.00 -19.54 6.77
CA GLN A 47 3.77 -19.51 8.02
C GLN A 47 5.26 -19.78 7.78
N GLY A 48 6.09 -19.40 8.76
CA GLY A 48 7.53 -19.61 8.73
C GLY A 48 8.18 -18.92 7.54
N ARG A 49 9.04 -19.65 6.83
CA ARG A 49 9.90 -19.09 5.78
C ARG A 49 9.13 -18.57 4.56
N GLU A 50 7.97 -19.14 4.26
CA GLU A 50 7.11 -18.68 3.15
C GLU A 50 6.47 -17.33 3.50
N ALA A 51 5.96 -17.19 4.73
CA ALA A 51 5.42 -15.93 5.23
C ALA A 51 6.48 -14.83 5.24
N GLU A 52 7.69 -15.12 5.74
CA GLU A 52 8.81 -14.18 5.74
C GLU A 52 9.18 -13.71 4.33
N ALA A 53 9.20 -14.62 3.35
CA ALA A 53 9.48 -14.29 1.96
C ALA A 53 8.39 -13.38 1.37
N LEU A 54 7.12 -13.65 1.68
CA LEU A 54 5.99 -12.83 1.23
C LEU A 54 6.03 -11.43 1.84
N VAL A 55 6.25 -11.33 3.15
CA VAL A 55 6.42 -10.04 3.86
C VAL A 55 7.58 -9.24 3.25
N PHE A 56 8.69 -9.89 2.93
CA PHE A 56 9.84 -9.25 2.32
C PHE A 56 9.51 -8.69 0.93
N VAL A 57 8.86 -9.49 0.07
CA VAL A 57 8.42 -9.06 -1.28
C VAL A 57 7.46 -7.88 -1.18
N ASP A 58 6.48 -7.96 -0.29
CA ASP A 58 5.48 -6.91 -0.08
C ASP A 58 6.12 -5.61 0.45
N SER A 59 7.08 -5.73 1.36
CA SER A 59 7.88 -4.60 1.84
C SER A 59 8.65 -3.92 0.70
N LEU A 60 9.26 -4.69 -0.21
CA LEU A 60 9.94 -4.14 -1.38
C LEU A 60 8.97 -3.43 -2.33
N LEU A 61 7.77 -3.97 -2.54
CA LEU A 61 6.73 -3.33 -3.34
C LEU A 61 6.30 -2.00 -2.71
N CYS A 62 6.00 -1.97 -1.41
CA CYS A 62 5.65 -0.74 -0.69
C CYS A 62 6.75 0.31 -0.78
N LEU A 63 8.02 -0.08 -0.58
CA LEU A 63 9.16 0.82 -0.71
C LEU A 63 9.29 1.37 -2.15
N TYR A 64 9.12 0.53 -3.16
CA TYR A 64 9.15 0.94 -4.56
C TYR A 64 8.04 1.96 -4.87
N LEU A 65 6.81 1.70 -4.41
CA LEU A 65 5.67 2.61 -4.57
C LEU A 65 5.92 3.94 -3.89
N PHE A 66 6.42 3.93 -2.65
CA PHE A 66 6.84 5.13 -1.92
C PHE A 66 7.84 5.97 -2.72
N LEU A 67 8.94 5.36 -3.16
CA LEU A 67 9.96 6.06 -3.94
C LEU A 67 9.41 6.59 -5.26
N GLY A 68 8.53 5.84 -5.91
CA GLY A 68 7.85 6.23 -7.13
C GLY A 68 6.93 7.44 -6.95
N VAL A 69 6.23 7.53 -5.82
CA VAL A 69 5.40 8.70 -5.44
C VAL A 69 6.29 9.92 -5.18
N VAL A 70 7.39 9.75 -4.43
CA VAL A 70 8.36 10.83 -4.15
C VAL A 70 8.96 11.39 -5.45
N LYS A 71 9.24 10.52 -6.43
CA LYS A 71 9.76 10.88 -7.76
C LYS A 71 8.66 11.28 -8.76
N ARG A 72 7.39 11.24 -8.38
CA ARG A 72 6.21 11.56 -9.21
C ARG A 72 6.17 10.79 -10.54
N GLN A 73 6.57 9.52 -10.53
CA GLN A 73 6.67 8.70 -11.74
C GLN A 73 5.31 8.30 -12.29
N ARG A 74 5.10 8.47 -13.59
CA ARG A 74 3.83 8.12 -14.24
C ARG A 74 3.52 6.63 -14.17
N LEU A 75 4.54 5.77 -14.21
CA LEU A 75 4.35 4.32 -14.05
C LEU A 75 3.84 3.98 -12.65
N THR A 76 4.32 4.69 -11.62
CA THR A 76 3.88 4.47 -10.24
C THR A 76 2.39 4.69 -10.08
N TRP A 77 1.78 5.62 -10.81
CA TRP A 77 0.31 5.78 -10.78
C TRP A 77 -0.44 4.49 -11.12
N TYR A 78 0.00 3.77 -12.17
CA TYR A 78 -0.59 2.49 -12.54
C TYR A 78 -0.28 1.40 -11.50
N LEU A 79 0.94 1.38 -10.96
CA LEU A 79 1.36 0.39 -9.96
C LEU A 79 0.62 0.58 -8.63
N LEU A 80 0.35 1.81 -8.20
CA LEU A 80 -0.43 2.09 -7.00
C LEU A 80 -1.87 1.55 -7.13
N LEU A 81 -2.49 1.75 -8.31
CA LEU A 81 -3.83 1.22 -8.57
C LEU A 81 -3.83 -0.31 -8.67
N GLY A 82 -2.82 -0.89 -9.32
CA GLY A 82 -2.67 -2.35 -9.39
C GLY A 82 -2.44 -2.98 -8.02
N TYR A 83 -1.57 -2.39 -7.21
CA TYR A 83 -1.31 -2.81 -5.84
C TYR A 83 -2.57 -2.71 -4.97
N ASN A 84 -3.27 -1.57 -5.00
CA ASN A 84 -4.52 -1.42 -4.26
C ASN A 84 -5.61 -2.41 -4.70
N LEU A 85 -5.71 -2.70 -6.00
CA LEU A 85 -6.65 -3.71 -6.50
C LEU A 85 -6.28 -5.11 -6.02
N PHE A 86 -4.99 -5.44 -6.01
CA PHE A 86 -4.48 -6.69 -5.48
C PHE A 86 -4.79 -6.82 -3.98
N GLU A 87 -4.50 -5.79 -3.17
CA GLU A 87 -4.82 -5.76 -1.74
C GLU A 87 -6.32 -5.90 -1.47
N LEU A 88 -7.16 -5.25 -2.29
CA LEU A 88 -8.60 -5.37 -2.21
C LEU A 88 -9.06 -6.82 -2.47
N ALA A 89 -8.57 -7.42 -3.56
CA ALA A 89 -8.89 -8.81 -3.90
C ALA A 89 -8.37 -9.78 -2.83
N ASN A 90 -7.16 -9.55 -2.32
CA ASN A 90 -6.55 -10.34 -1.26
C ASN A 90 -7.40 -10.29 0.02
N THR A 91 -7.82 -9.09 0.43
CA THR A 91 -8.67 -8.90 1.62
C THR A 91 -10.02 -9.58 1.47
N ILE A 92 -10.67 -9.48 0.31
CA ILE A 92 -11.94 -10.16 0.04
C ILE A 92 -11.77 -11.68 0.07
N LEU A 93 -10.74 -12.22 -0.59
CA LEU A 93 -10.48 -13.66 -0.59
C LEU A 93 -10.13 -14.17 0.80
N ASN A 94 -9.29 -13.45 1.54
CA ASN A 94 -8.95 -13.79 2.92
C ASN A 94 -10.20 -13.81 3.82
N LEU A 95 -11.11 -12.84 3.67
CA LEU A 95 -12.36 -12.79 4.43
C LEU A 95 -13.30 -13.97 4.12
N VAL A 96 -13.35 -14.43 2.86
CA VAL A 96 -14.23 -15.52 2.43
C VAL A 96 -13.63 -16.91 2.71
N SER A 97 -12.31 -17.05 2.60
CA SER A 97 -11.63 -18.34 2.63
C SER A 97 -11.00 -18.68 3.98
N ILE A 98 -10.51 -17.71 4.75
CA ILE A 98 -9.86 -17.97 6.03
C ILE A 98 -10.92 -18.03 7.12
N SER A 99 -11.08 -19.20 7.72
CA SER A 99 -12.05 -19.38 8.80
C SER A 99 -11.53 -18.78 10.12
N ALA A 100 -12.45 -18.32 10.97
CA ALA A 100 -12.11 -17.89 12.33
C ALA A 100 -11.45 -19.02 13.16
N ALA A 101 -11.72 -20.29 12.83
CA ALA A 101 -11.11 -21.45 13.48
C ALA A 101 -9.63 -21.61 13.10
N GLU A 102 -9.28 -21.43 11.83
CA GLU A 102 -7.88 -21.44 11.37
C GLU A 102 -7.11 -20.26 11.97
N LEU A 103 -7.72 -19.08 12.03
CA LEU A 103 -7.07 -17.91 12.62
C LEU A 103 -6.79 -18.10 14.12
N ARG A 104 -7.74 -18.70 14.86
CA ARG A 104 -7.54 -19.05 16.28
C ARG A 104 -6.44 -20.09 16.48
N ALA A 105 -6.36 -21.09 15.60
CA ALA A 105 -5.35 -22.14 15.71
C ALA A 105 -3.92 -21.59 15.52
N VAL A 106 -3.78 -20.47 14.83
CA VAL A 106 -2.48 -19.89 14.47
C VAL A 106 -2.10 -18.70 15.35
N VAL A 107 -3.06 -17.83 15.68
CA VAL A 107 -2.82 -16.64 16.52
C VAL A 107 -2.91 -16.98 18.02
N GLY A 108 -3.55 -18.10 18.39
CA GLY A 108 -3.67 -18.56 19.78
C GLY A 108 -4.66 -17.77 20.64
N GLU A 109 -5.21 -16.67 20.13
CA GLU A 109 -6.23 -15.85 20.80
C GLU A 109 -7.64 -16.14 20.30
N THR A 110 -8.64 -15.93 21.15
CA THR A 110 -10.05 -15.98 20.78
C THR A 110 -10.38 -14.77 19.92
N VAL A 111 -10.28 -14.93 18.61
CA VAL A 111 -10.66 -13.86 17.69
C VAL A 111 -12.19 -13.80 17.55
N ASP A 112 -12.77 -12.61 17.79
CA ASP A 112 -14.19 -12.33 17.57
C ASP A 112 -14.46 -12.19 16.06
N PRO A 113 -15.34 -13.02 15.47
CA PRO A 113 -15.74 -12.90 14.06
C PRO A 113 -16.27 -11.51 13.68
N GLN A 114 -16.93 -10.79 14.60
CA GLN A 114 -17.46 -9.45 14.32
C GLN A 114 -16.34 -8.42 14.21
N GLU A 115 -15.32 -8.51 15.05
CA GLU A 115 -14.14 -7.63 14.98
C GLU A 115 -13.34 -7.89 13.70
N LEU A 116 -13.17 -9.15 13.30
CA LEU A 116 -12.55 -9.51 12.02
C LEU A 116 -13.30 -8.92 10.83
N LEU A 117 -14.62 -9.08 10.80
CA LEU A 117 -15.44 -8.54 9.73
C LEU A 117 -15.31 -7.01 9.65
N THR A 118 -15.42 -6.33 10.80
CA THR A 118 -15.34 -4.87 10.88
C THR A 118 -13.95 -4.36 10.47
N GLY A 119 -12.88 -5.02 10.92
CA GLY A 119 -11.51 -4.70 10.53
C GLY A 119 -11.30 -4.82 9.02
N ASN A 120 -11.70 -5.95 8.43
CA ASN A 120 -11.57 -6.18 6.98
C ASN A 120 -12.42 -5.19 6.16
N LEU A 121 -13.65 -4.88 6.59
CA LEU A 121 -14.48 -3.86 5.93
C LEU A 121 -13.84 -2.47 5.99
N THR A 122 -13.23 -2.13 7.13
CA THR A 122 -12.50 -0.86 7.29
C THR A 122 -11.32 -0.77 6.31
N VAL A 123 -10.55 -1.85 6.18
CA VAL A 123 -9.44 -1.95 5.22
C VAL A 123 -9.94 -1.81 3.77
N ILE A 124 -11.02 -2.50 3.40
CA ILE A 124 -11.65 -2.40 2.07
C ILE A 124 -12.04 -0.95 1.76
N VAL A 125 -12.74 -0.27 2.68
CA VAL A 125 -13.14 1.13 2.51
C VAL A 125 -11.90 2.02 2.38
N PHE A 126 -10.87 1.80 3.17
CA PHE A 126 -9.63 2.57 3.12
C PHE A 126 -8.93 2.42 1.76
N ILE A 127 -8.82 1.20 1.23
CA ILE A 127 -8.22 0.92 -0.09
C ILE A 127 -9.02 1.60 -1.21
N LEU A 128 -10.35 1.57 -1.15
CA LEU A 128 -11.21 2.23 -2.14
C LEU A 128 -11.05 3.76 -2.11
N LEU A 129 -11.02 4.36 -0.92
CA LEU A 129 -10.78 5.80 -0.74
C LEU A 129 -9.39 6.19 -1.25
N LEU A 130 -8.36 5.42 -0.91
CA LEU A 130 -7.00 5.64 -1.37
C LEU A 130 -6.93 5.59 -2.90
N SER A 131 -7.57 4.59 -3.51
CA SER A 131 -7.65 4.45 -4.97
C SER A 131 -8.35 5.64 -5.62
N ALA A 132 -9.44 6.15 -5.03
CA ALA A 132 -10.13 7.34 -5.52
C ALA A 132 -9.21 8.60 -5.45
N VAL A 133 -8.45 8.76 -4.37
CA VAL A 133 -7.46 9.84 -4.23
C VAL A 133 -6.37 9.74 -5.30
N ILE A 134 -5.83 8.54 -5.55
CA ILE A 134 -4.81 8.29 -6.58
C ILE A 134 -5.35 8.61 -7.98
N ILE A 135 -6.58 8.19 -8.29
CA ILE A 135 -7.23 8.49 -9.59
C ILE A 135 -7.39 10.00 -9.75
N ARG A 136 -7.91 10.69 -8.72
CA ARG A 136 -8.13 12.15 -8.75
C ARG A 136 -6.83 12.94 -8.94
N HIS A 137 -5.72 12.46 -8.39
CA HIS A 137 -4.41 13.13 -8.48
C HIS A 137 -3.50 12.58 -9.60
N ARG A 138 -4.07 11.93 -10.62
CA ARG A 138 -3.33 11.43 -11.80
C ARG A 138 -2.39 12.49 -12.40
N SER A 139 -2.83 13.75 -12.48
CA SER A 139 -2.05 14.84 -13.07
C SER A 139 -0.78 15.20 -12.29
N ALA A 140 -0.65 14.77 -11.03
CA ALA A 140 0.55 15.00 -10.22
C ALA A 140 1.72 14.07 -10.60
N PHE A 141 1.47 12.97 -11.32
CA PHE A 141 2.50 12.03 -11.77
C PHE A 141 3.06 12.41 -13.16
N ILE A 142 3.82 13.50 -13.18
CA ILE A 142 4.31 14.14 -14.42
C ILE A 142 5.60 13.53 -14.98
N ASN A 143 6.37 12.80 -14.17
CA ASN A 143 7.67 12.29 -14.60
C ASN A 143 7.48 11.08 -15.54
N ARG A 144 7.92 11.24 -16.79
CA ARG A 144 7.80 10.23 -17.86
C ARG A 144 8.90 9.17 -17.83
N SER A 145 9.93 9.31 -16.99
CA SER A 145 10.96 8.29 -16.86
C SER A 145 10.32 6.98 -16.38
N ARG A 146 10.55 5.91 -17.14
CA ARG A 146 9.97 4.57 -16.88
C ARG A 146 10.69 3.85 -15.74
N TYR A 147 11.91 4.28 -15.38
CA TYR A 147 12.78 3.58 -14.45
C TYR A 147 13.10 4.44 -13.23
N LEU A 148 13.15 3.79 -12.06
CA LEU A 148 13.44 4.45 -10.79
C LEU A 148 14.92 4.80 -10.63
N PHE A 149 15.81 4.11 -11.33
CA PHE A 149 17.27 4.22 -11.15
C PHE A 149 18.06 4.59 -12.41
N PHE A 150 17.44 4.60 -13.59
CA PHE A 150 18.10 5.00 -14.82
C PHE A 150 17.36 6.20 -15.42
N ASN A 151 18.07 7.33 -15.49
CA ASN A 151 17.62 8.57 -16.10
C ASN A 151 18.66 9.00 -17.12
#